data_AF-A0A2W6BGH8-F1
#
_entry.id   AF-A0A2W6BGH8-F1
#
_cell.length_a   1.000
_cell.length_b   1.000
_cell.length_c   1.000
_cell.angle_alpha   90.00
_cell.angle_beta   90.00
_cell.angle_gamma   90.00
#
_symmetry.space_group_name_H-M   'P 1'
#
loop_
_entity.id
_entity.type
_entity.pdbx_description
1 polymer ?
#
loop_
_entity_poly.entity_id
_entity_poly.type
_entity_poly.pdbx_seq_one_letter_code
_entity_poly.pdbx_strand_id
1 'polypeptide(L)'
;MLRRGEPLSAAWRHAVLQLLDVYESRLRNAGRETAVALFTEEPPSTEDPRVDAALAALAEHLARRDDWPVPVWARQAHRFTDDWWFVTELRGMHPWSLRESPLSFRRRGIFIAANGLERV
;
A
#
# COMPACT_ATOMS: atom_id res chain seq x y z
N MET A 1 4.59 14.95 2.99
CA MET A 1 6.03 14.78 2.69
C MET A 1 6.65 14.01 3.84
N LEU A 2 7.22 12.83 3.56
CA LEU A 2 7.98 12.06 4.55
C LEU A 2 9.26 12.84 4.88
N ARG A 3 9.57 13.02 6.17
CA ARG A 3 10.82 13.67 6.59
C ARG A 3 11.98 12.67 6.48
N ARG A 4 13.12 13.14 5.99
CA ARG A 4 14.38 12.38 5.92
C ARG A 4 14.69 11.72 7.27
N GLY A 5 14.79 10.38 7.29
CA GLY A 5 15.13 9.60 8.49
C GLY A 5 13.95 9.11 9.34
N GLU A 6 12.70 9.30 8.91
CA GLU A 6 11.57 8.63 9.56
C GLU A 6 11.69 7.11 9.42
N PRO A 7 11.41 6.33 10.48
CA PRO A 7 11.42 4.89 10.37
C PRO A 7 10.39 4.46 9.32
N LEU A 8 10.74 3.48 8.50
CA LEU A 8 9.92 3.03 7.38
C LEU A 8 8.51 2.58 7.82
N SER A 9 8.38 2.12 9.08
CA SER A 9 7.10 1.86 9.75
C SER A 9 6.23 3.11 9.98
N ALA A 10 6.81 4.29 10.22
CA ALA A 10 6.07 5.55 10.22
C ALA A 10 5.61 5.91 8.80
N ALA A 11 6.46 5.70 7.79
CA ALA A 11 6.08 5.94 6.40
C ALA A 11 4.91 5.06 5.96
N TRP A 12 4.89 3.78 6.36
CA TRP A 12 3.74 2.88 6.16
C TRP A 12 2.44 3.46 6.70
N ARG A 13 2.44 3.90 7.97
CA ARG A 13 1.24 4.46 8.61
C ARG A 13 0.75 5.73 7.91
N HIS A 14 1.65 6.65 7.58
CA HIS A 14 1.29 7.95 7.01
C HIS A 14 0.93 7.86 5.52
N ALA A 15 1.52 6.95 4.75
CA ALA A 15 1.24 6.82 3.33
C ALA A 15 0.14 5.79 3.07
N VAL A 16 0.33 4.55 3.53
CA VAL A 16 -0.51 3.41 3.16
C VAL A 16 -1.77 3.35 4.01
N LEU A 17 -1.65 3.35 5.34
CA LEU A 17 -2.82 3.27 6.22
C LEU A 17 -3.69 4.52 6.12
N GLN A 18 -3.09 5.71 6.03
CA GLN A 18 -3.85 6.93 5.82
C GLN A 18 -4.64 6.91 4.49
N LEU A 19 -4.03 6.43 3.40
CA LEU A 19 -4.74 6.33 2.11
C LEU A 19 -5.88 5.30 2.18
N LEU A 20 -5.64 4.15 2.82
CA LEU A 20 -6.68 3.16 3.08
C LEU A 20 -7.83 3.76 3.90
N ASP A 21 -7.54 4.51 4.96
CA ASP A 21 -8.55 5.17 5.79
C ASP A 21 -9.40 6.16 4.99
N VAL A 22 -8.77 6.97 4.15
CA VAL A 22 -9.47 7.95 3.30
C VAL A 22 -10.34 7.22 2.28
N TYR A 23 -9.84 6.15 1.67
CA TYR A 23 -10.61 5.31 0.75
C TYR A 23 -11.83 4.69 1.43
N GLU A 24 -11.63 4.04 2.57
CA GLU A 24 -12.69 3.40 3.36
C GLU A 24 -13.74 4.42 3.84
N SER A 25 -13.30 5.60 4.26
CA SER A 25 -14.19 6.70 4.63
C SER A 25 -15.03 7.19 3.45
N ARG A 26 -14.43 7.39 2.27
CA ARG A 26 -15.17 7.79 1.07
C ARG A 26 -16.12 6.71 0.59
N LEU A 27 -15.70 5.45 0.64
CA LEU A 27 -16.54 4.32 0.24
C LEU A 27 -17.81 4.26 1.09
N ARG A 28 -17.69 4.44 2.42
CA ARG A 28 -18.82 4.47 3.34
C ARG A 28 -19.72 5.70 3.21
N ASN A 29 -19.13 6.88 3.02
CA ASN A 29 -19.86 8.15 3.16
C ASN A 29 -20.30 8.78 1.82
N ALA A 30 -19.59 8.50 0.72
CA ALA A 30 -19.76 9.17 -0.57
C ALA A 30 -19.81 8.20 -1.76
N GLY A 31 -19.79 6.88 -1.49
CA GLY A 31 -19.90 5.84 -2.51
C GLY A 31 -18.59 5.51 -3.24
N ARG A 32 -18.68 4.47 -4.06
CA ARG A 32 -17.55 3.84 -4.74
C ARG A 32 -16.83 4.76 -5.71
N GLU A 33 -17.55 5.56 -6.49
CA GLU A 33 -16.94 6.45 -7.50
C GLU A 33 -15.98 7.47 -6.86
N THR A 34 -16.40 8.09 -5.76
CA THR A 34 -15.59 9.05 -4.99
C THR A 34 -14.35 8.39 -4.36
N ALA A 35 -14.47 7.14 -3.95
CA ALA A 35 -13.37 6.36 -3.38
C ALA A 35 -12.35 5.98 -4.47
N VAL A 36 -12.81 5.47 -5.61
CA VAL A 36 -11.96 5.13 -6.77
C VAL A 36 -11.23 6.35 -7.32
N ALA A 37 -11.87 7.53 -7.30
CA ALA A 37 -11.27 8.77 -7.77
C ALA A 37 -9.97 9.16 -7.02
N LEU A 38 -9.71 8.62 -5.82
CA LEU A 38 -8.43 8.79 -5.12
C LEU A 38 -7.24 8.22 -5.89
N PHE A 39 -7.49 7.22 -6.74
CA PHE A 39 -6.45 6.50 -7.48
C PHE A 39 -6.37 6.89 -8.96
N THR A 40 -7.11 7.91 -9.38
CA THR A 40 -7.07 8.42 -10.76
C THR A 40 -5.72 9.06 -11.07
N GLU A 41 -5.27 9.96 -10.20
CA GLU A 41 -3.98 10.62 -10.34
C GLU A 41 -2.87 9.78 -9.71
N GLU A 42 -1.72 9.76 -10.38
CA GLU A 42 -0.54 9.13 -9.84
C GLU A 42 -0.02 9.94 -8.64
N PRO A 43 0.13 9.32 -7.44
CA PRO A 43 0.72 10.01 -6.30
C PRO A 43 2.16 10.43 -6.61
N PRO A 44 2.64 11.62 -6.19
CA PRO A 44 4.04 11.99 -6.33
C PRO A 44 4.96 10.91 -5.75
N SER A 45 6.07 10.64 -6.44
CA SER A 45 7.10 9.74 -5.89
C SER A 45 7.58 10.23 -4.55
N THR A 46 7.78 9.29 -3.64
CA THR A 46 8.41 9.53 -2.35
C THR A 46 9.93 9.37 -2.47
N GLU A 47 10.66 9.73 -1.40
CA GLU A 47 12.12 9.53 -1.37
C GLU A 47 12.51 8.05 -1.19
N ASP A 48 11.54 7.13 -1.02
CA ASP A 48 11.79 5.71 -0.80
C ASP A 48 10.96 4.83 -1.77
N PRO A 49 11.61 4.08 -2.68
CA PRO A 49 10.90 3.27 -3.68
C PRO A 49 10.01 2.19 -3.07
N ARG A 50 10.28 1.75 -1.84
CA ARG A 50 9.45 0.74 -1.14
C ARG A 50 8.10 1.31 -0.76
N VAL A 51 8.04 2.60 -0.41
CA VAL A 51 6.77 3.29 -0.12
C VAL A 51 5.97 3.50 -1.39
N ASP A 52 6.62 3.89 -2.49
CA ASP A 52 5.96 4.05 -3.80
C ASP A 52 5.38 2.73 -4.31
N ALA A 53 6.12 1.64 -4.12
CA ALA A 53 5.68 0.28 -4.43
C ALA A 53 4.52 -0.18 -3.52
N ALA A 54 4.56 0.17 -2.23
CA ALA A 54 3.47 -0.13 -1.30
C ALA A 54 2.17 0.62 -1.65
N LEU A 55 2.24 1.88 -2.08
CA LEU A 55 1.09 2.65 -2.55
C LEU A 55 0.46 2.01 -3.81
N ALA A 56 1.28 1.57 -4.75
CA ALA A 56 0.81 0.85 -5.93
C ALA A 56 0.24 -0.55 -5.60
N ALA A 57 0.82 -1.22 -4.59
CA ALA A 57 0.29 -2.48 -4.08
C ALA A 57 -1.10 -2.30 -3.46
N LEU A 58 -1.30 -1.22 -2.69
CA LEU A 58 -2.59 -0.88 -2.10
C LEU A 58 -3.63 -0.56 -3.17
N ALA A 59 -3.28 0.26 -4.17
CA ALA A 59 -4.18 0.59 -5.27
C ALA A 59 -4.65 -0.66 -6.02
N GLU A 60 -3.74 -1.58 -6.34
CA GLU A 60 -4.12 -2.85 -6.95
C GLU A 60 -4.95 -3.73 -6.01
N HIS A 61 -4.59 -3.79 -4.72
CA HIS A 61 -5.30 -4.61 -3.76
C HIS A 61 -6.78 -4.20 -3.69
N LEU A 62 -7.04 -2.90 -3.52
CA LEU A 62 -8.38 -2.34 -3.44
C LEU A 62 -9.15 -2.46 -4.75
N ALA A 63 -8.49 -2.25 -5.89
CA ALA A 63 -9.06 -2.46 -7.21
C ALA A 63 -9.60 -3.88 -7.40
N ARG A 64 -8.80 -4.88 -7.01
CA ARG A 64 -9.24 -6.28 -7.09
C ARG A 64 -10.29 -6.64 -6.06
N ARG A 65 -10.16 -6.13 -4.83
CA ARG A 65 -11.10 -6.40 -3.72
C ARG A 65 -12.49 -5.86 -4.01
N ASP A 66 -12.56 -4.64 -4.54
CA ASP A 66 -13.81 -3.92 -4.76
C ASP A 66 -14.21 -3.88 -6.24
N ASP A 67 -13.61 -4.74 -7.07
CA ASP A 67 -13.95 -5.00 -8.48
C ASP A 67 -13.90 -3.79 -9.43
N TRP A 68 -12.92 -2.91 -9.29
CA TRP A 68 -12.69 -1.78 -10.22
C TRP A 68 -11.35 -1.87 -10.97
N PRO A 69 -11.17 -1.17 -12.10
CA PRO A 69 -9.97 -1.32 -12.92
C PRO A 69 -8.69 -0.89 -12.20
N VAL A 70 -7.66 -1.75 -12.18
CA VAL A 70 -6.36 -1.41 -11.60
C VAL A 70 -5.76 -0.19 -12.33
N PRO A 71 -5.34 0.87 -11.63
CA PRO A 71 -4.76 2.07 -12.26
C PRO A 71 -3.54 1.73 -13.12
N VAL A 72 -3.35 2.46 -14.22
CA VAL A 72 -2.21 2.25 -15.12
C VAL A 72 -0.90 2.59 -14.41
N TRP A 73 -0.88 3.68 -13.64
CA TRP A 73 0.32 4.10 -12.91
C TRP A 73 0.79 3.03 -11.92
N ALA A 74 -0.13 2.33 -11.26
CA ALA A 74 0.21 1.26 -10.31
C ALA A 74 0.94 0.10 -10.99
N ARG A 75 0.85 -0.04 -12.31
CA ARG A 75 1.51 -1.08 -13.11
C ARG A 75 2.85 -0.64 -13.73
N GLN A 76 3.23 0.62 -13.59
CA GLN A 76 4.50 1.12 -14.13
C GLN A 76 5.70 0.53 -13.39
N ALA A 77 6.83 0.40 -14.08
CA ALA A 77 8.02 -0.27 -13.56
C ALA A 77 8.58 0.38 -12.29
N HIS A 78 8.54 1.72 -12.16
CA HIS A 78 8.99 2.43 -10.95
C HIS A 78 8.08 2.25 -9.74
N ARG A 79 6.94 1.56 -9.90
CA ARG A 79 6.04 1.14 -8.80
C ARG A 79 6.32 -0.27 -8.29
N PHE A 80 7.49 -0.79 -8.63
CA PHE A 80 8.03 -2.04 -8.14
C PHE A 80 9.38 -1.75 -7.51
N THR A 81 9.75 -2.56 -6.53
CA THR A 81 11.06 -2.51 -5.90
C THR A 81 11.61 -3.92 -5.80
N ASP A 82 12.92 -4.04 -5.96
CA ASP A 82 13.67 -5.26 -5.69
C ASP A 82 14.03 -5.37 -4.19
N ASP A 83 13.90 -4.27 -3.44
CA ASP A 83 14.21 -4.22 -2.02
C ASP A 83 13.06 -4.82 -1.20
N TRP A 84 13.35 -5.95 -0.57
CA TRP A 84 12.39 -6.59 0.32
C TRP A 84 12.14 -5.73 1.55
N TRP A 85 10.87 -5.44 1.79
CA TRP A 85 10.43 -4.68 2.94
C TRP A 85 9.41 -5.47 3.77
N PHE A 86 9.84 -5.88 4.96
CA PHE A 86 8.94 -6.36 6.00
C PHE A 86 8.44 -5.17 6.82
N VAL A 87 7.14 -4.90 6.76
CA VAL A 87 6.54 -3.74 7.46
C VAL A 87 6.58 -3.91 8.97
N THR A 88 6.55 -5.16 9.44
CA THR A 88 6.74 -5.50 10.85
C THR A 88 8.21 -5.51 11.22
N GLU A 89 8.56 -4.88 12.34
CA GLU A 89 9.91 -4.95 12.93
C GLU A 89 10.15 -6.30 13.65
N LEU A 90 9.09 -7.07 13.90
CA LEU A 90 9.17 -8.36 14.59
C LEU A 90 9.66 -9.44 13.63
N ARG A 91 10.97 -9.74 13.67
CA ARG A 91 11.59 -10.76 12.80
C ARG A 91 10.89 -12.13 12.83
N GLY A 92 10.36 -12.53 13.99
CA GLY A 92 9.60 -13.78 14.14
C GLY A 92 8.31 -13.83 13.31
N MET A 93 7.80 -12.67 12.85
CA MET A 93 6.63 -12.57 11.99
C MET A 93 6.95 -12.65 10.49
N HIS A 94 8.23 -12.58 10.09
CA HIS A 94 8.60 -12.60 8.67
C HIS A 94 8.07 -13.83 7.90
N PRO A 95 8.14 -15.07 8.44
CA PRO A 95 7.58 -16.24 7.76
C PRO A 95 6.07 -16.12 7.53
N TRP A 96 5.34 -15.55 8.49
CA TRP A 96 3.90 -15.29 8.37
C TRP A 96 3.64 -14.22 7.32
N SER A 97 4.37 -13.10 7.34
CA SER A 97 4.22 -12.05 6.33
C SER A 97 4.46 -12.56 4.91
N LEU A 98 5.44 -13.44 4.68
CA LEU A 98 5.67 -14.06 3.36
C LEU A 98 4.44 -14.83 2.88
N ARG A 99 3.83 -15.62 3.78
CA ARG A 99 2.67 -16.45 3.51
C ARG A 99 1.38 -15.64 3.33
N GLU A 100 1.16 -14.63 4.15
CA GLU A 100 -0.12 -13.94 4.29
C GLU A 100 -0.24 -12.70 3.40
N SER A 101 0.88 -12.09 3.01
CA SER A 101 0.85 -10.86 2.20
C SER A 101 0.01 -11.04 0.94
N PRO A 102 -0.93 -10.12 0.64
CA PRO A 102 -1.67 -10.18 -0.61
C PRO A 102 -0.73 -10.15 -1.81
N LEU A 103 -1.12 -10.81 -2.90
CA LEU A 103 -0.27 -10.95 -4.09
C LEU A 103 0.19 -9.59 -4.64
N SER A 104 -0.65 -8.55 -4.56
CA SER A 104 -0.33 -7.19 -5.00
C SER A 104 0.86 -6.57 -4.24
N PHE A 105 1.02 -6.90 -2.96
CA PHE A 105 2.15 -6.48 -2.13
C PHE A 105 3.36 -7.40 -2.36
N ARG A 106 3.15 -8.73 -2.32
CA ARG A 106 4.22 -9.72 -2.44
C ARG A 106 5.04 -9.57 -3.72
N ARG A 107 4.37 -9.34 -4.86
CA ARG A 107 5.03 -9.17 -6.17
C ARG A 107 5.82 -7.86 -6.31
N ARG A 108 5.78 -7.00 -5.29
CA ARG A 108 6.51 -5.73 -5.19
C ARG A 108 7.50 -5.72 -4.04
N GLY A 109 7.85 -6.88 -3.49
CA GLY A 109 8.78 -6.99 -2.37
C GLY A 109 8.24 -6.48 -1.04
N ILE A 110 6.93 -6.20 -0.93
CA ILE A 110 6.33 -5.65 0.30
C ILE A 110 5.63 -6.78 1.06
N PHE A 111 6.01 -6.95 2.33
CA PHE A 111 5.53 -8.04 3.18
C PHE A 111 4.86 -7.50 4.44
N ILE A 112 3.56 -7.77 4.55
CA ILE A 112 2.70 -7.43 5.67
C ILE A 112 2.19 -8.69 6.37
N ALA A 113 1.98 -8.61 7.69
CA ALA A 113 1.24 -9.64 8.43
C ALA A 113 -0.26 -9.54 8.14
N ALA A 114 -1.06 -10.55 8.50
CA ALA A 114 -2.52 -10.56 8.29
C ALA A 114 -3.23 -9.27 8.71
N ASN A 115 -2.83 -8.68 9.84
CA ASN A 115 -3.41 -7.43 10.36
C ASN A 115 -2.72 -6.15 9.83
N GLY A 116 -1.80 -6.26 8.86
CA GLY A 116 -1.00 -5.12 8.40
C GLY A 116 -1.80 -4.06 7.63
N LEU A 117 -3.01 -4.39 7.18
CA LEU A 117 -4.00 -3.47 6.62
C LEU A 117 -5.19 -3.25 7.56
N GLU A 118 -5.23 -3.92 8.70
CA GLU A 118 -6.23 -3.69 9.73
C GLU A 118 -5.74 -2.56 10.63
N ARG A 119 -6.63 -1.60 10.90
CA ARG A 119 -6.40 -0.66 11.99
C ARG A 119 -6.73 -1.34 13.31
N VAL A 120 -5.84 -1.18 14.29
CA VAL A 120 -6.12 -1.39 15.72
C VAL A 120 -6.95 -0.22 16.24
#